data_AF-A0A2E3DXQ2-F1
#
_entry.id   AF-A0A2E3DXQ2-F1
#
_cell.length_a   1.000
_cell.length_b   1.000
_cell.length_c   1.000
_cell.angle_alpha   90.00
_cell.angle_beta   90.00
_cell.angle_gamma   90.00
#
_symmetry.space_group_name_H-M   'P 1'
#
loop_
_entity.id
_entity.type
_entity.pdbx_description
1 polymer ?
#
loop_
_entity_poly.entity_id
_entity_poly.type
_entity_poly.pdbx_seq_one_letter_code
_entity_poly.pdbx_strand_id
1 'polypeptide(L)' 'MFNLQKGGIAMKFYNLKLRKSVEVDDKDVTLVTMKNGRPAARAVATVDGQQYTMFRILGKAEADKLK' A
#
# COMPACT_ATOMS: atom_id res chain seq x y z
N MET A 1 -12.24 11.58 11.23
CA MET A 1 -12.84 10.25 11.43
C MET A 1 -12.15 9.28 10.50
N PHE A 2 -11.14 8.54 10.97
CA PHE A 2 -10.51 7.47 10.19
C PHE A 2 -11.16 6.16 10.61
N ASN A 3 -11.90 5.56 9.70
CA ASN A 3 -12.69 4.35 9.94
C ASN A 3 -11.75 3.14 9.85
N LEU A 4 -11.34 2.56 10.99
CA LEU A 4 -10.63 1.28 11.02
C LEU A 4 -11.67 0.15 10.90
N GLN A 5 -11.91 -0.33 9.67
CA GLN A 5 -12.66 -1.56 9.46
C GLN A 5 -11.74 -2.77 9.66
N LYS A 6 -12.04 -3.54 10.72
CA LYS A 6 -11.91 -5.01 10.86
C LYS A 6 -10.82 -5.73 10.05
N GLY A 7 -9.74 -6.08 10.74
CA GLY A 7 -9.22 -7.46 10.76
C GLY A 7 -8.69 -8.09 9.46
N GLY A 8 -8.35 -7.31 8.44
CA GLY A 8 -7.45 -7.73 7.35
C GLY A 8 -5.99 -7.55 7.77
N ILE A 9 -5.07 -8.35 7.23
CA ILE A 9 -3.64 -8.03 7.36
C ILE A 9 -3.45 -6.68 6.65
N ALA A 10 -3.08 -5.64 7.40
CA ALA A 10 -2.89 -4.30 6.85
C ALA A 10 -1.43 -4.15 6.39
N MET A 11 -1.23 -3.70 5.15
CA MET A 11 0.09 -3.37 4.63
C MET A 11 0.44 -1.93 4.96
N LYS A 12 1.61 -1.76 5.58
CA LYS A 12 2.16 -0.45 5.92
C LYS A 12 2.94 0.13 4.75
N PHE A 13 2.54 1.32 4.30
CA PHE A 13 3.23 2.12 3.30
C PHE A 13 3.86 3.33 3.97
N TYR A 14 5.08 3.69 3.57
CA TYR A 14 5.69 4.95 4.01
C TYR A 14 5.50 6.02 2.93
N ASN A 15 4.81 7.10 3.27
CA ASN A 15 4.63 8.24 2.37
C ASN A 15 5.69 9.29 2.66
N LEU A 16 6.58 9.53 1.69
CA LEU A 16 7.66 10.51 1.81
C LEU A 16 7.17 11.96 1.95
N LYS A 17 6.05 12.32 1.29
CA LYS A 17 5.49 13.68 1.35
C LYS A 17 4.90 13.98 2.74
N LEU A 18 4.20 13.00 3.30
CA LEU A 18 3.59 13.12 4.63
C LEU A 18 4.59 12.83 5.76
N ARG A 19 5.73 12.20 5.45
CA ARG A 19 6.71 11.66 6.42
C ARG A 19 6.06 10.78 7.48
N LYS A 20 5.02 10.04 7.06
CA LYS A 20 4.20 9.20 7.93
C LYS A 20 3.94 7.87 7.24
N SER A 21 3.70 6.87 8.07
CA SER A 21 3.23 5.59 7.58
C SER A 21 1.71 5.61 7.47
N VAL A 22 1.19 5.01 6.41
CA VAL A 22 -0.23 4.79 6.17
C VAL A 22 -0.44 3.29 6.11
N GLU A 23 -1.38 2.80 6.91
CA GLU A 23 -1.83 1.41 6.86
C GLU A 23 -3.00 1.32 5.89
N VAL A 24 -2.92 0.35 4.99
CA VAL A 24 -3.93 0.08 3.96
C VAL A 24 -4.26 -1.40 4.03
N ASP A 25 -5.55 -1.74 3.97
CA ASP A 25 -5.98 -3.14 3.92
C ASP A 25 -5.44 -3.79 2.63
N ASP A 26 -4.96 -5.04 2.70
CA ASP A 26 -4.50 -5.78 1.54
C ASP A 26 -5.54 -5.84 0.40
N LYS A 27 -6.84 -5.76 0.72
CA LYS A 27 -7.93 -5.69 -0.29
C LYS A 27 -7.91 -4.41 -1.13
N ASP A 28 -7.41 -3.32 -0.56
CA ASP A 28 -7.30 -2.01 -1.22
C ASP A 28 -5.90 -1.81 -1.84
N VAL A 29 -5.08 -2.86 -1.84
CA VAL A 29 -3.76 -2.90 -2.45
C VAL A 29 -3.82 -3.62 -3.80
N THR A 30 -3.20 -3.02 -4.81
CA THR A 30 -3.03 -3.64 -6.12
C THR A 30 -1.58 -4.09 -6.31
N LEU A 31 -1.37 -5.36 -6.66
CA LEU A 31 -0.05 -5.84 -7.09
C LEU A 31 0.28 -5.27 -8.49
N VAL A 32 1.41 -4.58 -8.59
CA VAL A 32 1.93 -4.02 -9.85
C VAL A 32 3.36 -4.49 -10.08
N THR A 33 3.71 -4.69 -11.34
CA THR A 33 5.11 -4.91 -11.74
C THR A 33 5.72 -3.58 -12.14
N MET A 34 6.77 -3.16 -11.44
CA MET A 34 7.50 -1.94 -11.74
C MET A 34 8.29 -2.06 -13.06
N LYS A 35 8.69 -0.93 -13.65
CA LYS A 35 9.49 -0.90 -14.90
C LYS A 35 10.81 -1.69 -14.83
N ASN A 36 11.33 -1.91 -13.62
CA ASN A 36 12.54 -2.70 -13.36
C ASN A 36 12.25 -4.21 -13.15
N GLY A 37 11.03 -4.67 -13.42
CA GLY A 37 10.61 -6.07 -13.28
C GLY A 37 10.30 -6.50 -11.84
N ARG A 38 10.45 -5.62 -10.84
CA ARG A 38 10.20 -5.97 -9.44
C ARG A 38 8.70 -5.87 -9.11
N PRO A 39 8.13 -6.84 -8.36
CA PRO A 39 6.77 -6.73 -7.87
C PRO A 39 6.69 -5.64 -6.78
N ALA A 40 5.62 -4.88 -6.79
CA ALA A 40 5.32 -3.86 -5.81
C ALA A 40 3.83 -3.82 -5.51
N ALA A 41 3.49 -3.50 -4.28
CA ALA A 41 2.14 -3.13 -3.88
C ALA A 41 1.91 -1.65 -4.21
N ARG A 42 0.78 -1.34 -4.83
CA ARG A 42 0.29 0.03 -5.05
C ARG A 42 -0.96 0.24 -4.20
N ALA A 43 -0.99 1.35 -3.49
CA ALA A 43 -2.16 1.80 -2.73
C ALA A 43 -2.46 3.26 -3.03
N VAL A 44 -3.73 3.65 -2.90
CA VAL A 44 -4.17 5.04 -2.95
C VAL A 44 -4.84 5.37 -1.62
N ALA A 45 -4.33 6.37 -0.91
CA ALA A 45 -4.93 6.83 0.33
C ALA A 45 -5.27 8.32 0.24
N THR A 46 -6.40 8.72 0.82
CA THR A 46 -6.76 10.13 0.96
C THR A 46 -6.35 10.61 2.34
N VAL A 47 -5.47 11.60 2.41
CA VAL A 47 -5.04 12.24 3.66
C VAL A 47 -5.24 13.74 3.52
N ASP A 48 -5.94 14.35 4.47
CA ASP A 48 -6.25 15.79 4.50
C ASP A 48 -6.92 16.30 3.20
N GLY A 49 -7.79 15.48 2.61
CA GLY A 49 -8.51 15.79 1.37
C GLY A 49 -7.67 15.63 0.09
N GLN A 50 -6.41 15.22 0.19
CA GLN A 50 -5.53 14.97 -0.95
C GLN A 50 -5.29 13.47 -1.15
N GLN A 51 -5.34 13.03 -2.40
CA GLN A 51 -5.02 11.64 -2.75
C GLN A 51 -3.51 11.44 -2.91
N TYR A 52 -3.01 10.40 -2.27
CA TYR A 52 -1.63 9.98 -2.32
C TYR A 52 -1.54 8.57 -2.87
N THR A 53 -0.90 8.42 -4.02
CA THR A 53 -0.50 7.10 -4.52
C THR A 53 0.82 6.71 -3.88
N MET A 54 0.85 5.51 -3.30
CA MET A 54 2.01 4.94 -2.62
C MET A 54 2.39 3.63 -3.28
N PHE A 55 3.68 3.36 -3.29
CA PHE A 55 4.24 2.11 -3.79
C PHE A 55 5.17 1.52 -2.73
N ARG A 56 5.05 0.22 -2.51
CA ARG A 56 5.96 -0.56 -1.67
C ARG A 56 6.50 -1.71 -2.50
N ILE A 57 7.81 -1.75 -2.69
CA ILE A 57 8.43 -2.90 -3.35
C ILE A 57 8.28 -4.11 -2.44
N LEU A 58 7.87 -5.22 -3.02
CA LEU A 58 7.61 -6.46 -2.30
C LEU A 58 8.79 -7.42 -2.43
N GLY A 59 9.02 -8.21 -1.39
CA GLY A 59 9.80 -9.43 -1.50
C GLY A 59 9.05 -10.50 -2.29
N LYS A 60 9.75 -11.56 -2.70
CA LYS A 60 9.14 -12.69 -3.44
C LYS A 60 7.96 -13.31 -2.68
N ALA A 61 8.14 -13.60 -1.38
CA ALA A 61 7.12 -14.21 -0.53
C ALA A 61 5.90 -13.30 -0.26
N GLU A 62 6.09 -11.97 -0.24
CA GLU A 62 4.97 -11.03 -0.09
C GLU A 62 4.20 -10.89 -1.41
N ALA A 63 4.92 -10.82 -2.54
CA ALA A 63 4.30 -10.77 -3.85
C ALA A 63 3.45 -12.01 -4.15
N ASP A 64 3.90 -13.20 -3.74
CA ASP A 64 3.16 -14.45 -3.93
C ASP A 64 1.87 -14.52 -3.09
N LYS A 65 1.75 -13.75 -2.00
CA LYS A 65 0.51 -13.66 -1.19
C LYS A 65 -0.55 -12.73 -1.80
N LEU A 66 -0.14 -11.84 -2.70
CA LEU A 66 -0.99 -10.83 -3.35
C LEU A 66 -1.36 -11.21 -4.80
N LYS A 67 -0.91 -12.37 -5.28
CA LYS A 67 -1.38 -12.98 -6.53
C LYS A 67 -2.69 -13.70 -6.29
#